data_AF-A5AFF1-F1
#
_entry.id   AF-A5AFF1-F1
#
_cell.length_a   1.000
_cell.length_b   1.000
_cell.length_c   1.000
_cell.angle_alpha   90.00
_cell.angle_beta   90.00
_cell.angle_gamma   90.00
#
_symmetry.space_group_name_H-M   'P 1'
#
loop_
_entity.id
_entity.type
_entity.pdbx_description
1 polymer ?
#
loop_
_entity_poly.entity_id
_entity_poly.type
_entity_poly.pdbx_seq_one_letter_code
_entity_poly.pdbx_strand_id
1 'polypeptide(L)'
;MTNAPVILTLDSDMYSNDPQTPLRALCYLLDPSMDPKLGYIQFPQVFHGINKNDIYGGEMRHVFEVHMPGMDGLAGPIHAGSGGFFRRRVFYGCPSETPEMNQGRQVSHSIKSREVLAMAHHVAGCKYENQTKWGRKISDPWCWLYVVLFLGAYGQDYLEFVLSGGPTKRWWNHQRAWMMRGLSSFTFGLVEYLLKYVGISTFGFNVTSKVVEEEQSKRYQQGIFEFGVPSPVFLPLTTAAIINLVAFLSGIAQAGRQRSIEDVFLQLFLAGFAVVNCWPVYEAMAWRRDQGKLPLKITVISVVLAWALYSTSSMAF
;
A
#
# COMPACT_ATOMS: atom_id res chain seq x y z
N MET A 1 15.10 -32.25 21.06
CA MET A 1 14.29 -31.99 19.84
C MET A 1 12.94 -32.68 20.00
N THR A 2 11.83 -32.05 19.63
CA THR A 2 10.47 -32.60 19.80
C THR A 2 9.77 -32.78 18.45
N ASN A 3 8.86 -33.76 18.37
CA ASN A 3 7.96 -33.92 17.22
C ASN A 3 6.56 -33.35 17.53
N ALA A 4 6.48 -32.18 18.16
CA ALA A 4 5.21 -31.57 18.58
C ALA A 4 4.29 -31.20 17.39
N PRO A 5 3.03 -31.66 17.28
CA PRO A 5 2.20 -31.54 16.06
C PRO A 5 1.86 -30.11 15.62
N VAL A 6 2.18 -29.12 16.46
CA VAL A 6 1.92 -27.69 16.24
C VAL A 6 3.25 -26.94 16.29
N ILE A 7 3.43 -25.97 15.41
CA ILE A 7 4.61 -25.10 15.32
C ILE A 7 4.15 -23.66 15.48
N LEU A 8 4.75 -22.92 16.42
CA LEU A 8 4.56 -21.48 16.58
C LEU A 8 5.67 -20.73 15.85
N THR A 9 5.29 -19.75 15.05
CA THR A 9 6.20 -18.72 14.50
C THR A 9 6.14 -17.49 15.40
N LEU A 10 7.28 -17.06 15.93
CA LEU A 10 7.38 -15.89 16.80
C LEU A 10 8.72 -15.20 16.59
N ASP A 11 8.66 -13.92 16.23
CA ASP A 11 9.83 -13.06 16.09
C ASP A 11 10.38 -12.63 17.46
N SER A 12 11.67 -12.27 17.49
CA SER A 12 12.39 -11.92 18.73
C SER A 12 11.89 -10.65 19.43
N ASP A 13 11.21 -9.77 18.71
CA ASP A 13 10.60 -8.53 19.21
C ASP A 13 9.11 -8.68 19.51
N MET A 14 8.55 -9.89 19.37
CA MET A 14 7.16 -10.19 19.63
C MET A 14 7.01 -11.10 20.86
N TYR A 15 5.97 -10.83 21.66
CA TYR A 15 5.59 -11.66 22.80
C TYR A 15 4.07 -11.80 22.88
N SER A 16 3.61 -12.88 23.52
CA SER A 16 2.17 -13.06 23.77
C SER A 16 1.73 -12.15 24.91
N ASN A 17 0.75 -11.30 24.65
CA ASN A 17 0.11 -10.45 25.67
C ASN A 17 -0.97 -11.20 26.48
N ASP A 18 -1.40 -12.38 26.03
CA ASP A 18 -2.34 -13.25 26.74
C ASP A 18 -1.66 -14.60 27.05
N PRO A 19 -1.55 -15.02 28.33
CA PRO A 19 -1.01 -16.34 28.68
C PRO A 19 -1.90 -17.49 28.19
N GLN A 20 -3.18 -17.23 27.87
CA GLN A 20 -4.11 -18.22 27.33
C GLN A 20 -4.01 -18.39 25.82
N THR A 21 -3.15 -17.64 25.12
CA THR A 21 -2.98 -17.77 23.65
C THR A 21 -2.80 -19.22 23.17
N PRO A 22 -1.96 -20.07 23.80
CA PRO A 22 -1.86 -21.47 23.40
C PRO A 22 -3.17 -22.24 23.55
N LEU A 23 -3.93 -21.99 24.62
CA LEU A 23 -5.23 -22.63 24.85
C LEU A 23 -6.24 -22.19 23.78
N ARG A 24 -6.29 -20.90 23.45
CA ARG A 24 -7.16 -20.37 22.39
C ARG A 24 -6.81 -20.96 21.03
N ALA A 25 -5.52 -21.09 20.71
CA ALA A 25 -5.08 -21.74 19.48
C ALA A 25 -5.52 -23.22 19.44
N LEU A 26 -5.41 -23.93 20.57
CA LEU A 26 -5.85 -25.31 20.69
C LEU A 26 -7.37 -25.46 20.48
N CYS A 27 -8.20 -24.51 20.91
CA CYS A 27 -9.65 -24.54 20.65
C CYS A 27 -9.95 -24.70 19.15
N TYR A 28 -9.26 -23.94 18.29
CA TYR A 28 -9.44 -24.05 16.84
C TYR A 28 -8.79 -25.30 16.25
N LEU A 29 -7.60 -25.68 16.73
CA LEU A 29 -6.88 -26.87 16.23
C LEU A 29 -7.58 -28.19 16.60
N LEU A 30 -8.31 -28.22 17.70
CA LEU A 30 -9.03 -29.39 18.18
C LEU A 30 -10.50 -29.41 17.78
N ASP A 31 -10.99 -28.36 17.11
CA ASP A 31 -12.36 -28.28 16.61
C ASP A 31 -12.57 -29.27 15.44
N PRO A 32 -13.43 -30.29 15.59
CA PRO A 32 -13.72 -31.26 14.54
C PRO A 32 -14.37 -30.66 13.29
N SER A 33 -15.01 -29.49 13.40
CA SER A 33 -15.63 -28.81 12.26
C SER A 33 -14.62 -28.12 11.35
N MET A 34 -13.44 -27.79 11.89
CA MET A 34 -12.35 -27.09 11.20
C MET A 34 -11.30 -28.07 10.65
N ASP A 35 -11.15 -29.25 11.25
CA ASP A 35 -10.31 -30.33 10.74
C ASP A 35 -11.02 -31.05 9.57
N PRO A 36 -10.35 -31.41 8.44
CA PRO A 36 -8.93 -31.29 8.15
C PRO A 36 -8.49 -29.99 7.47
N LYS A 37 -9.40 -29.05 7.25
CA LYS A 37 -9.17 -27.88 6.38
C LYS A 37 -8.26 -26.82 7.00
N LEU A 38 -8.19 -26.74 8.33
CA LEU A 38 -7.38 -25.74 9.04
C LEU A 38 -5.88 -26.01 8.90
N GLY A 39 -5.18 -25.13 8.17
CA GLY A 39 -3.73 -25.18 8.01
C GLY A 39 -2.95 -24.49 9.14
N TYR A 40 -3.36 -23.27 9.49
CA TYR A 40 -2.75 -22.48 10.56
C TYR A 40 -3.76 -21.48 11.13
N ILE A 41 -3.42 -20.90 12.29
CA ILE A 41 -4.15 -19.82 12.95
C ILE A 41 -3.22 -18.63 13.06
N GLN A 42 -3.65 -17.47 12.60
CA GLN A 42 -2.89 -16.22 12.69
C GLN A 42 -3.53 -15.32 13.77
N PHE A 43 -2.76 -14.97 14.79
CA PHE A 43 -3.16 -13.94 15.74
C PHE A 43 -2.79 -12.55 15.19
N PRO A 44 -3.60 -11.51 15.43
CA PRO A 44 -3.27 -10.15 15.03
C PRO A 44 -2.02 -9.67 15.79
N GLN A 45 -1.16 -8.92 15.10
CA GLN A 45 0.02 -8.31 15.72
C GLN A 45 -0.34 -6.93 16.24
N VAL A 46 0.13 -6.61 17.45
CA VAL A 46 -0.09 -5.31 18.10
C VAL A 46 1.25 -4.71 18.46
N PHE A 47 1.47 -3.45 18.07
CA PHE A 47 2.74 -2.74 18.29
C PHE A 47 2.63 -1.72 19.43
N HIS A 48 3.71 -1.57 20.18
CA HIS A 48 3.83 -0.60 21.26
C HIS A 48 4.58 0.66 20.82
N GLY A 49 4.47 1.73 21.61
CA GLY A 49 5.20 2.98 21.35
C GLY A 49 4.61 3.84 20.23
N ILE A 50 3.39 3.56 19.79
CA ILE A 50 2.70 4.35 18.75
C ILE A 50 2.23 5.70 19.34
N ASN A 51 2.58 6.81 18.70
CA ASN A 51 2.13 8.12 19.14
C ASN A 51 0.60 8.28 19.00
N LYS A 52 0.04 9.25 19.72
CA LYS A 52 -1.42 9.50 19.74
C LYS A 52 -2.04 9.61 18.35
N ASN A 53 -1.33 10.24 17.40
CA ASN A 53 -1.84 10.54 16.06
C ASN A 53 -1.50 9.47 15.00
N ASP A 54 -0.78 8.41 15.36
CA ASP A 54 -0.20 7.41 14.47
C ASP A 54 0.28 7.97 13.12
N ILE A 55 1.22 8.92 13.17
CA ILE A 55 1.61 9.71 11.98
C ILE A 55 2.23 8.88 10.85
N TYR A 56 2.75 7.68 11.16
CA TYR A 56 3.36 6.78 10.19
C TYR A 56 2.47 5.58 9.83
N GLY A 57 1.26 5.47 10.40
CA GLY A 57 0.40 4.30 10.22
C GLY A 57 1.04 3.02 10.77
N GLY A 58 1.79 3.13 11.87
CA GLY A 58 2.55 2.03 12.48
C GLY A 58 1.67 1.04 13.25
N GLU A 59 0.43 1.41 13.58
CA GLU A 59 -0.55 0.49 14.15
C GLU A 59 -0.92 -0.62 13.17
N MET A 60 -0.82 -0.33 11.86
CA MET A 60 -1.26 -1.24 10.79
C MET A 60 -2.69 -1.77 11.02
N ARG A 61 -3.53 -0.96 11.68
CA ARG A 61 -4.90 -1.31 12.10
C ARG A 61 -5.73 -1.88 10.94
N HIS A 62 -5.63 -1.26 9.78
CA HIS A 62 -6.33 -1.71 8.59
C HIS A 62 -5.97 -3.15 8.20
N VAL A 63 -4.71 -3.54 8.35
CA VAL A 63 -4.25 -4.90 8.04
C VAL A 63 -4.77 -5.90 9.09
N PHE A 64 -4.52 -5.63 10.37
CA PHE A 64 -4.73 -6.62 11.43
C PHE A 64 -6.16 -6.64 12.00
N GLU A 65 -6.90 -5.53 11.93
CA GLU A 65 -8.24 -5.41 12.53
C GLU A 65 -9.38 -5.32 11.51
N VAL A 66 -9.09 -4.94 10.25
CA VAL A 66 -10.11 -4.82 9.20
C VAL A 66 -9.96 -5.93 8.15
N HIS A 67 -8.82 -5.97 7.47
CA HIS A 67 -8.58 -6.92 6.38
C HIS A 67 -8.53 -8.37 6.85
N MET A 68 -7.73 -8.69 7.87
CA MET A 68 -7.57 -10.08 8.31
C MET A 68 -8.89 -10.73 8.75
N PRO A 69 -9.73 -10.09 9.58
CA PRO A 69 -11.07 -10.62 9.88
C PRO A 69 -11.97 -10.73 8.64
N GLY A 70 -11.88 -9.79 7.70
CA GLY A 70 -12.61 -9.86 6.43
C GLY A 70 -12.19 -11.07 5.58
N MET A 71 -10.90 -11.39 5.53
CA MET A 71 -10.36 -12.55 4.81
C MET A 71 -10.73 -13.89 5.46
N ASP A 72 -10.98 -13.90 6.78
CA ASP A 72 -11.44 -15.08 7.51
C ASP A 72 -12.81 -15.58 7.00
N GLY A 73 -13.65 -14.66 6.52
CA GLY A 73 -14.92 -14.99 5.84
C GLY A 73 -14.76 -15.65 4.48
N LEU A 74 -13.53 -15.73 3.93
CA LEU A 74 -13.22 -16.38 2.66
C LEU A 74 -12.45 -17.69 2.88
N ALA A 75 -11.14 -17.58 3.07
CA ALA A 75 -10.23 -18.73 3.17
C ALA A 75 -9.21 -18.58 4.31
N GLY A 76 -9.38 -17.57 5.16
CA GLY A 76 -8.47 -17.24 6.25
C GLY A 76 -7.51 -16.07 5.92
N PRO A 77 -6.91 -15.47 6.95
CA PRO A 77 -5.95 -14.37 6.81
C PRO A 77 -4.62 -14.85 6.22
N ILE A 78 -3.86 -13.93 5.63
CA ILE A 78 -2.45 -14.20 5.25
C ILE A 78 -1.57 -14.44 6.48
N HIS A 79 -0.53 -15.26 6.33
CA HIS A 79 0.51 -15.36 7.35
C HIS A 79 1.37 -14.08 7.36
N ALA A 80 1.49 -13.45 8.53
CA ALA A 80 2.18 -12.17 8.70
C ALA A 80 3.59 -12.29 9.31
N GLY A 81 4.21 -13.47 9.28
CA GLY A 81 5.58 -13.73 9.75
C GLY A 81 5.70 -14.13 11.22
N SER A 82 4.86 -13.57 12.11
CA SER A 82 4.87 -13.84 13.54
C SER A 82 3.46 -14.04 14.09
N GLY A 83 3.32 -14.78 15.19
CA GLY A 83 2.04 -15.08 15.84
C GLY A 83 1.19 -16.15 15.13
N GLY A 84 1.81 -16.94 14.26
CA GLY A 84 1.14 -18.01 13.51
C GLY A 84 1.34 -19.39 14.14
N PHE A 85 0.25 -20.10 14.44
CA PHE A 85 0.25 -21.50 14.89
C PHE A 85 -0.08 -22.44 13.73
N PHE A 86 0.91 -23.19 13.26
CA PHE A 86 0.80 -24.11 12.12
C PHE A 86 0.62 -25.55 12.56
N ARG A 87 -0.25 -26.31 11.89
CA ARG A 87 -0.18 -27.78 11.98
C ARG A 87 1.06 -28.25 11.26
N ARG A 88 1.93 -29.05 11.89
CA ARG A 88 3.17 -29.53 11.24
C ARG A 88 2.90 -30.20 9.89
N ARG A 89 1.77 -30.91 9.75
CA ARG A 89 1.39 -31.61 8.50
C ARG A 89 1.35 -30.71 7.26
N VAL A 90 1.13 -29.40 7.40
CA VAL A 90 1.07 -28.48 6.24
C VAL A 90 2.43 -28.34 5.55
N PHE A 91 3.53 -28.63 6.26
CA PHE A 91 4.88 -28.59 5.70
C PHE A 91 5.28 -29.89 5.00
N TYR A 92 4.42 -30.92 5.02
CA TYR A 92 4.71 -32.23 4.43
C TYR A 92 4.11 -32.43 3.02
N GLY A 93 3.30 -31.49 2.50
CA GLY A 93 2.67 -31.59 1.18
C GLY A 93 1.21 -32.06 1.20
N CYS A 94 0.56 -32.09 0.02
CA CYS A 94 -0.88 -32.34 -0.14
C CYS A 94 -1.21 -33.85 -0.09
N PRO A 95 -2.31 -34.30 0.54
CA PRO A 95 -2.72 -35.72 0.58
C PRO A 95 -3.14 -36.35 -0.75
N SER A 96 -3.14 -35.59 -1.86
CA SER A 96 -3.60 -36.00 -3.20
C SER A 96 -2.76 -37.07 -3.90
N GLU A 97 -1.89 -37.77 -3.16
CA GLU A 97 -1.14 -38.92 -3.67
C GLU A 97 -1.93 -40.24 -3.58
N THR A 98 -3.21 -40.22 -3.17
CA THR A 98 -4.12 -41.39 -3.22
C THR A 98 -5.42 -41.12 -4.03
N PRO A 99 -5.82 -42.00 -4.98
CA PRO A 99 -6.41 -41.57 -6.26
C PRO A 99 -7.91 -41.86 -6.49
N GLU A 100 -8.70 -42.27 -5.49
CA GLU A 100 -9.95 -43.03 -5.76
C GLU A 100 -11.30 -42.29 -5.65
N MET A 101 -11.39 -40.98 -5.44
CA MET A 101 -12.69 -40.33 -5.16
C MET A 101 -12.97 -39.04 -5.95
N ASN A 102 -12.93 -39.13 -7.28
CA ASN A 102 -13.33 -38.05 -8.19
C ASN A 102 -14.56 -38.45 -9.02
N GLN A 103 -15.76 -38.11 -8.57
CA GLN A 103 -16.91 -37.97 -9.49
C GLN A 103 -17.66 -36.67 -9.20
N GLY A 104 -17.25 -35.64 -9.93
CA GLY A 104 -17.85 -34.31 -9.94
C GLY A 104 -18.98 -34.17 -10.97
N ARG A 105 -19.94 -33.29 -10.67
CA ARG A 105 -20.97 -32.86 -11.63
C ARG A 105 -20.41 -31.75 -12.54
N GLN A 106 -20.89 -31.77 -13.77
CA GLN A 106 -20.29 -31.28 -15.01
C GLN A 106 -20.50 -29.78 -15.28
N VAL A 107 -19.44 -29.06 -15.67
CA VAL A 107 -19.49 -27.72 -16.32
C VAL A 107 -19.41 -27.95 -17.84
N SER A 108 -20.35 -27.41 -18.61
CA SER A 108 -20.66 -27.96 -19.95
C SER A 108 -19.72 -27.57 -21.09
N HIS A 109 -18.76 -26.66 -20.92
CA HIS A 109 -17.71 -26.45 -21.92
C HIS A 109 -16.35 -26.22 -21.25
N SER A 110 -15.36 -27.01 -21.68
CA SER A 110 -13.99 -26.92 -21.19
C SER A 110 -13.33 -25.63 -21.66
N ILE A 111 -12.54 -24.98 -20.80
CA ILE A 111 -11.65 -23.86 -21.15
C ILE A 111 -10.65 -24.26 -22.24
N LYS A 112 -10.40 -25.57 -22.41
CA LYS A 112 -9.60 -26.14 -23.50
C LYS A 112 -10.39 -26.44 -24.78
N SER A 113 -11.70 -26.13 -24.83
CA SER A 113 -12.47 -26.37 -26.05
C SER A 113 -11.89 -25.53 -27.17
N ARG A 114 -11.86 -26.11 -28.36
CA ARG A 114 -11.25 -25.49 -29.53
C ARG A 114 -11.93 -24.16 -29.87
N GLU A 115 -13.24 -24.05 -29.59
CA GLU A 115 -14.03 -22.84 -29.79
C GLU A 115 -13.64 -21.73 -28.81
N VAL A 116 -13.48 -22.04 -27.52
CA VAL A 116 -13.10 -21.06 -26.50
C VAL A 116 -11.66 -20.59 -26.70
N LEU A 117 -10.75 -21.52 -27.02
CA LEU A 117 -9.35 -21.19 -27.33
C LEU A 117 -9.23 -20.40 -28.64
N ALA A 118 -10.04 -20.71 -29.66
CA ALA A 118 -10.05 -19.96 -30.92
C ALA A 118 -10.59 -18.53 -30.74
N MET A 119 -11.65 -18.35 -29.94
CA MET A 119 -12.13 -17.01 -29.58
C MET A 119 -11.10 -16.24 -28.75
N ALA A 120 -10.47 -16.87 -27.76
CA ALA A 120 -9.42 -16.26 -26.94
C ALA A 120 -8.21 -15.82 -27.79
N HIS A 121 -7.77 -16.66 -28.74
CA HIS A 121 -6.71 -16.30 -29.69
C HIS A 121 -7.12 -15.18 -30.66
N HIS A 122 -8.39 -15.14 -31.07
CA HIS A 122 -8.91 -14.10 -31.95
C HIS A 122 -8.93 -12.73 -31.27
N VAL A 123 -9.38 -12.66 -30.01
CA VAL A 123 -9.41 -11.39 -29.24
C VAL A 123 -8.03 -10.98 -28.70
N ALA A 124 -7.12 -11.93 -28.48
CA ALA A 124 -5.74 -11.66 -28.08
C ALA A 124 -4.80 -11.31 -29.26
N GLY A 125 -5.32 -11.33 -30.49
CA GLY A 125 -4.54 -11.03 -31.68
C GLY A 125 -4.14 -9.56 -31.76
N CYS A 126 -2.88 -9.27 -32.09
CA CYS A 126 -2.33 -7.90 -32.23
C CYS A 126 -3.01 -7.04 -33.32
N LYS A 127 -3.90 -7.64 -34.11
CA LYS A 127 -4.71 -6.96 -35.14
C LYS A 127 -6.15 -6.71 -34.70
N TYR A 128 -6.58 -7.21 -33.53
CA TYR A 128 -7.96 -7.10 -33.06
C TYR A 128 -8.42 -5.64 -32.93
N GLU A 129 -7.50 -4.75 -32.59
CA GLU A 129 -7.77 -3.31 -32.43
C GLU A 129 -7.45 -2.49 -33.69
N ASN A 130 -6.95 -3.13 -34.74
CA ASN A 130 -6.48 -2.40 -35.92
C ASN A 130 -7.68 -1.87 -36.73
N GLN A 131 -7.72 -0.55 -36.93
CA GLN A 131 -8.82 0.24 -37.51
C GLN A 131 -10.04 0.51 -36.61
N THR A 132 -9.95 0.26 -35.30
CA THR A 132 -10.96 0.74 -34.36
C THR A 132 -10.59 2.13 -33.81
N LYS A 133 -11.58 2.99 -33.55
CA LYS A 133 -11.38 4.32 -32.96
C LYS A 133 -11.16 4.28 -31.44
N TRP A 134 -10.61 3.18 -30.92
CA TRP A 134 -10.36 3.02 -29.49
C TRP A 134 -9.28 4.01 -29.02
N GLY A 135 -9.61 4.85 -28.04
CA GLY A 135 -8.68 5.79 -27.42
C GLY A 135 -8.54 7.19 -28.04
N ARG A 136 -9.39 7.60 -29.01
CA ARG A 136 -9.35 9.00 -29.53
C ARG A 136 -10.72 9.69 -29.50
N LYS A 137 -11.10 10.17 -28.32
CA LYS A 137 -11.76 11.46 -28.02
C LYS A 137 -12.21 11.44 -26.56
N ILE A 138 -11.54 12.22 -25.70
CA ILE A 138 -12.06 12.56 -24.37
C ILE A 138 -12.99 13.75 -24.55
N SER A 139 -14.26 13.44 -24.71
CA SER A 139 -15.38 14.33 -24.42
C SER A 139 -16.54 13.39 -24.10
N ASP A 140 -16.59 12.91 -22.86
CA ASP A 140 -17.57 11.91 -22.41
C ASP A 140 -18.00 12.18 -20.94
N PRO A 141 -19.28 12.03 -20.55
CA PRO A 141 -19.80 12.40 -19.22
C PRO A 141 -19.31 11.54 -18.04
N TRP A 142 -18.44 10.56 -18.26
CA TRP A 142 -17.98 9.61 -17.22
C TRP A 142 -16.86 10.13 -16.32
N CYS A 143 -16.46 11.40 -16.43
CA CYS A 143 -15.60 12.06 -15.44
C CYS A 143 -16.15 11.86 -14.02
N TRP A 144 -17.47 11.99 -13.87
CA TRP A 144 -18.17 11.73 -12.61
C TRP A 144 -18.04 10.29 -12.13
N LEU A 145 -17.96 9.30 -13.01
CA LEU A 145 -17.76 7.91 -12.62
C LEU A 145 -16.40 7.73 -11.93
N TYR A 146 -15.32 8.31 -12.46
CA TYR A 146 -14.00 8.22 -11.83
C TYR A 146 -13.94 8.95 -10.49
N VAL A 147 -14.59 10.11 -10.38
CA VAL A 147 -14.72 10.84 -9.12
C VAL A 147 -15.52 10.03 -8.11
N VAL A 148 -16.63 9.41 -8.53
CA VAL A 148 -17.47 8.55 -7.68
C VAL A 148 -16.72 7.29 -7.25
N LEU A 149 -15.95 6.65 -8.13
CA LEU A 149 -15.14 5.48 -7.76
C LEU A 149 -14.00 5.86 -6.80
N PHE A 150 -13.32 6.98 -7.06
CA PHE A 150 -12.27 7.48 -6.19
C PHE A 150 -12.82 7.84 -4.80
N LEU A 151 -13.86 8.68 -4.74
CA LEU A 151 -14.52 9.07 -3.49
C LEU A 151 -15.21 7.90 -2.80
N GLY A 152 -15.75 6.94 -3.57
CA GLY A 152 -16.38 5.73 -3.07
C GLY A 152 -15.37 4.81 -2.40
N ALA A 153 -14.21 4.57 -3.05
CA ALA A 153 -13.14 3.78 -2.47
C ALA A 153 -12.55 4.44 -1.20
N TYR A 154 -12.23 5.73 -1.27
CA TYR A 154 -11.73 6.48 -0.10
C TYR A 154 -12.78 6.60 1.01
N GLY A 155 -14.05 6.75 0.66
CA GLY A 155 -15.17 6.85 1.59
C GLY A 155 -15.45 5.52 2.27
N GLN A 156 -15.37 4.40 1.53
CA GLN A 156 -15.47 3.06 2.09
C GLN A 156 -14.31 2.79 3.06
N ASP A 157 -13.07 3.01 2.62
CA ASP A 157 -11.87 2.85 3.47
C ASP A 157 -11.95 3.71 4.74
N TYR A 158 -12.41 4.95 4.62
CA TYR A 158 -12.65 5.82 5.76
C TYR A 158 -13.71 5.26 6.71
N LEU A 159 -14.85 4.82 6.16
CA LEU A 159 -15.95 4.29 6.94
C LEU A 159 -15.53 3.03 7.70
N GLU A 160 -14.86 2.09 7.04
CA GLU A 160 -14.33 0.87 7.66
C GLU A 160 -13.32 1.21 8.77
N PHE A 161 -12.41 2.17 8.53
CA PHE A 161 -11.45 2.61 9.53
C PHE A 161 -12.12 3.20 10.77
N VAL A 162 -13.13 4.06 10.59
CA VAL A 162 -13.85 4.68 11.72
C VAL A 162 -14.75 3.67 12.44
N LEU A 163 -15.44 2.79 11.70
CA LEU A 163 -16.26 1.72 12.28
C LEU A 163 -15.43 0.73 13.09
N SER A 164 -14.17 0.51 12.72
CA SER A 164 -13.24 -0.27 13.53
C SER A 164 -12.89 0.42 14.86
N GLY A 165 -13.20 1.70 15.07
CA GLY A 165 -12.88 2.47 16.28
C GLY A 165 -11.70 3.44 16.11
N GLY A 166 -11.18 3.62 14.88
CA GLY A 166 -10.07 4.51 14.60
C GLY A 166 -10.50 5.99 14.44
N PRO A 167 -9.77 6.97 15.02
CA PRO A 167 -10.09 8.38 14.83
C PRO A 167 -9.73 8.87 13.41
N THR A 168 -10.52 9.81 12.88
CA THR A 168 -10.34 10.40 11.53
C THR A 168 -8.92 10.90 11.25
N LYS A 169 -8.26 11.47 12.26
CA LYS A 169 -6.89 11.97 12.11
C LYS A 169 -5.88 10.84 11.85
N ARG A 170 -6.06 9.66 12.48
CA ARG A 170 -5.20 8.50 12.22
C ARG A 170 -5.45 7.94 10.82
N TRP A 171 -6.71 7.88 10.38
CA TRP A 171 -7.04 7.52 9.00
C TRP A 171 -6.33 8.42 7.99
N TRP A 172 -6.41 9.75 8.18
CA TRP A 172 -5.75 10.68 7.27
C TRP A 172 -4.22 10.51 7.24
N ASN A 173 -3.61 10.27 8.41
CA ASN A 173 -2.19 9.96 8.48
C ASN A 173 -1.82 8.63 7.82
N HIS A 174 -2.71 7.63 7.92
CA HIS A 174 -2.55 6.37 7.19
C HIS A 174 -2.54 6.59 5.67
N GLN A 175 -3.43 7.43 5.14
CA GLN A 175 -3.45 7.81 3.72
C GLN A 175 -2.13 8.49 3.30
N ARG A 176 -1.65 9.44 4.12
CA ARG A 176 -0.34 10.08 3.90
C ARG A 176 0.79 9.05 3.86
N ALA A 177 0.85 8.17 4.86
CA ALA A 177 1.87 7.12 4.95
C ALA A 177 1.84 6.19 3.74
N TRP A 178 0.65 5.84 3.25
CA TRP A 178 0.49 5.03 2.04
C TRP A 178 1.04 5.74 0.79
N MET A 179 0.69 7.01 0.57
CA MET A 179 1.25 7.81 -0.52
C MET A 179 2.77 7.97 -0.43
N MET A 180 3.29 8.21 0.79
CA MET A 180 4.74 8.31 1.02
C MET A 180 5.45 7.00 0.68
N ARG A 181 4.91 5.84 1.08
CA ARG A 181 5.47 4.51 0.71
C ARG A 181 5.47 4.29 -0.80
N GLY A 182 4.40 4.69 -1.49
CA GLY A 182 4.30 4.60 -2.95
C GLY A 182 5.43 5.35 -3.66
N LEU A 183 5.65 6.60 -3.28
CA LEU A 183 6.69 7.44 -3.85
C LEU A 183 8.10 7.13 -3.34
N SER A 184 8.25 6.33 -2.28
CA SER A 184 9.55 5.98 -1.70
C SER A 184 9.83 4.48 -1.82
N SER A 185 9.56 3.69 -0.78
CA SER A 185 9.95 2.28 -0.67
C SER A 185 9.49 1.44 -1.85
N PHE A 186 8.29 1.66 -2.38
CA PHE A 186 7.78 0.87 -3.51
C PHE A 186 8.49 1.23 -4.82
N THR A 187 8.73 2.52 -5.05
CA THR A 187 9.48 2.98 -6.23
C THR A 187 10.91 2.45 -6.20
N PHE A 188 11.59 2.55 -5.06
CA PHE A 188 12.95 2.02 -4.91
C PHE A 188 12.99 0.50 -5.00
N GLY A 189 12.02 -0.21 -4.41
CA GLY A 189 11.91 -1.67 -4.51
C GLY A 189 11.67 -2.15 -5.94
N LEU A 190 10.86 -1.42 -6.72
CA LEU A 190 10.65 -1.72 -8.14
C LEU A 190 11.94 -1.50 -8.95
N VAL A 191 12.64 -0.40 -8.73
CA VAL A 191 13.92 -0.14 -9.38
C VAL A 191 14.93 -1.23 -9.02
N GLU A 192 15.03 -1.60 -7.74
CA GLU A 192 15.92 -2.68 -7.28
C GLU A 192 15.58 -4.02 -7.96
N TYR A 193 14.31 -4.38 -8.01
CA TYR A 193 13.84 -5.58 -8.69
C TYR A 193 14.22 -5.59 -10.18
N LEU A 194 13.97 -4.48 -10.88
CA LEU A 194 14.30 -4.36 -12.31
C LEU A 194 15.81 -4.43 -12.56
N LEU A 195 16.62 -3.80 -11.70
CA LEU A 195 18.07 -3.87 -11.79
C LEU A 195 18.57 -5.32 -11.59
N LYS A 196 18.06 -6.03 -10.58
CA LYS A 196 18.38 -7.46 -10.38
C LYS A 196 17.94 -8.32 -11.55
N TYR A 197 16.76 -8.06 -12.10
CA TYR A 197 16.24 -8.79 -13.26
C TYR A 197 17.15 -8.65 -14.48
N VAL A 198 17.78 -7.49 -14.69
CA VAL A 198 18.73 -7.23 -15.79
C VAL A 198 20.18 -7.63 -15.41
N GLY A 199 20.41 -8.15 -14.20
CA GLY A 199 21.73 -8.61 -13.75
C GLY A 199 22.66 -7.49 -13.24
N ILE A 200 22.12 -6.29 -12.96
CA ILE A 200 22.87 -5.19 -12.36
C ILE A 200 22.89 -5.37 -10.85
N SER A 201 24.09 -5.38 -10.25
CA SER A 201 24.25 -5.43 -8.80
C SER A 201 23.57 -4.25 -8.14
N THR A 202 22.70 -4.51 -7.18
CA THR A 202 21.97 -3.46 -6.46
C THR A 202 22.80 -2.89 -5.31
N PHE A 203 22.48 -1.67 -4.91
CA PHE A 203 23.11 -1.01 -3.77
C PHE A 203 22.86 -1.82 -2.49
N GLY A 204 23.91 -2.06 -1.70
CA GLY A 204 23.77 -2.66 -0.38
C GLY A 204 22.98 -1.74 0.56
N PHE A 205 22.13 -2.32 1.41
CA PHE A 205 21.43 -1.57 2.44
C PHE A 205 22.32 -1.41 3.67
N ASN A 206 22.56 -0.17 4.10
CA ASN A 206 23.22 0.08 5.37
C ASN A 206 22.16 0.15 6.47
N VAL A 207 22.28 -0.70 7.49
CA VAL A 207 21.29 -0.77 8.57
C VAL A 207 21.32 0.54 9.36
N THR A 208 20.19 1.25 9.36
CA THR A 208 20.02 2.44 10.19
C THR A 208 19.93 2.04 11.66
N SER A 209 20.60 2.80 12.53
CA SER A 209 20.48 2.62 13.97
C SER A 209 19.01 2.71 14.40
N LYS A 210 18.58 1.80 15.28
CA LYS A 210 17.27 1.87 15.95
C LYS A 210 17.26 2.83 17.13
N VAL A 211 18.41 3.42 17.49
CA VAL A 211 18.52 4.37 18.59
C VAL A 211 17.83 5.67 18.19
N VAL A 212 16.78 6.02 18.93
CA VAL A 212 16.01 7.26 18.73
C VAL A 212 16.48 8.29 19.74
N GLU A 213 16.91 9.46 19.25
CA GLU A 213 17.27 10.57 20.11
C GLU A 213 16.05 11.14 20.85
N GLU A 214 16.26 11.70 22.04
CA GLU A 214 15.18 12.22 22.88
C GLU A 214 14.35 13.29 22.16
N GLU A 215 15.02 14.21 21.45
CA GLU A 215 14.37 15.27 20.67
C GLU A 215 13.56 14.71 19.48
N GLN A 216 14.05 13.64 18.83
CA GLN A 216 13.30 12.94 17.79
C GLN A 216 12.05 12.26 18.37
N SER A 217 12.16 11.65 19.56
CA SER A 217 11.04 11.07 20.28
C SER A 217 9.99 12.12 20.67
N LYS A 218 10.40 13.30 21.14
CA LYS A 218 9.49 14.42 21.45
C LYS A 218 8.70 14.87 20.22
N ARG A 219 9.38 15.07 19.08
CA ARG A 219 8.73 15.41 17.80
C ARG A 219 7.73 14.33 17.38
N TYR A 220 8.13 13.07 17.51
CA TYR A 220 7.25 11.95 17.23
C TYR A 220 6.00 12.00 18.12
N GLN A 221 6.12 12.17 19.43
CA GLN A 221 4.95 12.26 20.32
C GLN A 221 4.04 13.45 20.01
N GLN A 222 4.60 14.57 19.52
CA GLN A 222 3.83 15.73 19.06
C GLN A 222 3.13 15.52 17.71
N GLY A 223 3.44 14.44 16.99
CA GLY A 223 2.88 14.16 15.68
C GLY A 223 3.58 14.90 14.54
N ILE A 224 4.86 15.22 14.71
CA ILE A 224 5.68 15.89 13.70
C ILE A 224 6.47 14.84 12.92
N PHE A 225 6.41 14.91 11.59
CA PHE A 225 7.14 14.02 10.69
C PHE A 225 8.65 14.25 10.77
N GLU A 226 9.44 13.20 10.55
CA GLU A 226 10.90 13.24 10.61
C GLU A 226 11.48 13.15 9.20
N PHE A 227 12.13 14.22 8.76
CA PHE A 227 12.77 14.29 7.43
C PHE A 227 14.27 14.59 7.51
N GLY A 228 14.82 14.75 8.72
CA GLY A 228 16.18 15.24 8.96
C GLY A 228 17.28 14.35 8.45
N VAL A 229 17.03 13.04 8.37
CA VAL A 229 18.00 12.05 7.92
C VAL A 229 18.24 12.20 6.41
N PRO A 230 19.46 12.55 5.95
CA PRO A 230 19.73 12.66 4.52
C PRO A 230 19.54 11.31 3.82
N SER A 231 18.47 11.19 3.04
CA SER A 231 18.11 9.95 2.36
C SER A 231 17.55 10.20 0.96
N PRO A 232 17.98 9.44 -0.06
CA PRO A 232 17.47 9.57 -1.42
C PRO A 232 15.98 9.20 -1.53
N VAL A 233 15.43 8.49 -0.53
CA VAL A 233 14.00 8.11 -0.50
C VAL A 233 13.06 9.32 -0.44
N PHE A 234 13.56 10.47 0.06
CA PHE A 234 12.78 11.71 0.09
C PHE A 234 12.74 12.42 -1.25
N LEU A 235 13.68 12.15 -2.16
CA LEU A 235 13.79 12.84 -3.43
C LEU A 235 12.52 12.73 -4.31
N PRO A 236 12.00 11.53 -4.63
CA PRO A 236 10.75 11.40 -5.41
C PRO A 236 9.54 12.02 -4.69
N LEU A 237 9.43 11.84 -3.37
CA LEU A 237 8.35 12.41 -2.56
C LEU A 237 8.35 13.95 -2.64
N THR A 238 9.50 14.58 -2.41
CA THR A 238 9.65 16.03 -2.45
C THR A 238 9.45 16.58 -3.86
N THR A 239 9.94 15.88 -4.89
CA THR A 239 9.75 16.27 -6.30
C THR A 239 8.26 16.24 -6.68
N ALA A 240 7.54 15.17 -6.33
CA ALA A 240 6.11 15.05 -6.56
C ALA A 240 5.31 16.12 -5.80
N ALA A 241 5.69 16.42 -4.56
CA ALA A 241 5.07 17.49 -3.77
C ALA A 241 5.23 18.85 -4.50
N ILE A 242 6.45 19.21 -4.92
CA ILE A 242 6.70 20.47 -5.65
C ILE A 242 5.87 20.54 -6.93
N ILE A 243 5.86 19.48 -7.74
CA ILE A 243 5.09 19.45 -8.99
C ILE A 243 3.60 19.66 -8.73
N ASN A 244 3.02 18.95 -7.75
CA ASN A 244 1.60 19.09 -7.41
C ASN A 244 1.27 20.48 -6.87
N LEU A 245 2.14 21.08 -6.06
CA LEU A 245 1.94 22.46 -5.58
C LEU A 245 1.95 23.47 -6.73
N VAL A 246 2.94 23.39 -7.61
CA VAL A 246 3.04 24.28 -8.77
C VAL A 246 1.86 24.09 -9.72
N ALA A 247 1.46 22.84 -9.99
CA ALA A 247 0.30 22.52 -10.81
C ALA A 247 -1.01 23.06 -10.22
N PHE A 248 -1.20 22.89 -8.90
CA PHE A 248 -2.38 23.40 -8.21
C PHE A 248 -2.47 24.93 -8.26
N LEU A 249 -1.38 25.63 -7.95
CA LEU A 249 -1.33 27.10 -8.02
C LEU A 249 -1.53 27.62 -9.45
N SER A 250 -0.92 26.95 -10.43
CA SER A 250 -1.06 27.31 -11.85
C SER A 250 -2.49 27.09 -12.33
N GLY A 251 -3.14 25.99 -11.92
CA GLY A 251 -4.54 25.70 -12.22
C GLY A 251 -5.49 26.74 -11.62
N ILE A 252 -5.25 27.20 -10.38
CA ILE A 252 -6.05 28.26 -9.75
C ILE A 252 -5.90 29.57 -10.53
N ALA A 253 -4.67 29.93 -10.90
CA ALA A 253 -4.41 31.13 -11.68
C ALA A 253 -5.08 31.07 -13.06
N GLN A 254 -5.07 29.90 -13.71
CA GLN A 254 -5.74 29.67 -14.99
C GLN A 254 -7.27 29.77 -14.87
N ALA A 255 -7.87 29.13 -13.86
CA ALA A 255 -9.30 29.20 -13.58
C ALA A 255 -9.78 30.64 -13.40
N GLY A 256 -8.99 31.44 -12.66
CA GLY A 256 -9.29 32.86 -12.43
C GLY A 256 -9.21 33.72 -13.69
N ARG A 257 -8.29 33.42 -14.61
CA ARG A 257 -8.15 34.15 -15.88
C ARG A 257 -9.23 33.79 -16.90
N GLN A 258 -9.55 32.50 -17.04
CA GLN A 258 -10.49 32.00 -18.04
C GLN A 258 -11.95 32.01 -17.56
N ARG A 259 -12.22 32.27 -16.27
CA ARG A 259 -13.55 32.21 -15.63
C ARG A 259 -14.30 30.89 -15.84
N SER A 260 -13.59 29.82 -16.20
CA SER A 260 -14.14 28.46 -16.33
C SER A 260 -13.44 27.56 -15.33
N ILE A 261 -14.15 27.20 -14.26
CA ILE A 261 -13.66 26.27 -13.24
C ILE A 261 -13.92 24.83 -13.68
N GLU A 262 -14.96 24.60 -14.48
CA GLU A 262 -15.41 23.26 -14.89
C GLU A 262 -14.31 22.51 -15.67
N ASP A 263 -13.59 23.22 -16.54
CA ASP A 263 -12.54 22.62 -17.39
C ASP A 263 -11.30 22.15 -16.62
N VAL A 264 -11.03 22.75 -15.45
CA VAL A 264 -9.84 22.47 -14.62
C VAL A 264 -10.18 21.83 -13.28
N PHE A 265 -11.46 21.62 -12.97
CA PHE A 265 -11.93 21.17 -11.66
C PHE A 265 -11.28 19.85 -11.23
N LEU A 266 -11.29 18.84 -12.10
CA LEU A 266 -10.74 17.52 -11.75
C LEU A 266 -9.22 17.60 -11.48
N GLN A 267 -8.50 18.37 -12.28
CA GLN A 267 -7.05 18.55 -12.12
C GLN A 267 -6.74 19.28 -10.81
N LEU A 268 -7.51 20.33 -10.49
CA LEU A 268 -7.42 21.06 -9.24
C LEU A 268 -7.77 20.19 -8.04
N PHE A 269 -8.80 19.35 -8.15
CA PHE A 269 -9.19 18.43 -7.09
C PHE A 269 -8.07 17.42 -6.80
N LEU A 270 -7.52 16.77 -7.83
CA LEU A 270 -6.46 15.78 -7.67
C LEU A 270 -5.15 16.41 -7.16
N ALA A 271 -4.71 17.51 -7.75
CA ALA A 271 -3.52 18.23 -7.31
C ALA A 271 -3.69 18.80 -5.89
N GLY A 272 -4.87 19.34 -5.59
CA GLY A 272 -5.22 19.83 -4.25
C GLY A 272 -5.21 18.72 -3.21
N PHE A 273 -5.77 17.55 -3.52
CA PHE A 273 -5.70 16.37 -2.65
C PHE A 273 -4.25 15.95 -2.37
N ALA A 274 -3.40 15.94 -3.40
CA ALA A 274 -1.97 15.65 -3.24
C ALA A 274 -1.27 16.72 -2.37
N VAL A 275 -1.58 18.01 -2.57
CA VAL A 275 -1.04 19.12 -1.78
C VAL A 275 -1.41 19.00 -0.30
N VAL A 276 -2.66 18.74 0.04
CA VAL A 276 -3.09 18.60 1.45
C VAL A 276 -2.41 17.40 2.13
N ASN A 277 -2.17 16.32 1.38
CA ASN A 277 -1.45 15.16 1.88
C ASN A 277 0.06 15.38 2.01
N CYS A 278 0.66 16.18 1.12
CA CYS A 278 2.07 16.56 1.17
C CYS A 278 2.36 17.74 2.13
N TRP A 279 1.37 18.23 2.88
CA TRP A 279 1.56 19.34 3.82
C TRP A 279 2.79 19.20 4.75
N PRO A 280 3.03 18.05 5.39
CA PRO A 280 4.22 17.88 6.25
C PRO A 280 5.55 18.04 5.49
N VAL A 281 5.56 17.73 4.19
CA VAL A 281 6.75 17.89 3.33
C VAL A 281 7.02 19.38 3.08
N TYR A 282 5.99 20.16 2.75
CA TYR A 282 6.14 21.61 2.56
C TYR A 282 6.57 22.31 3.86
N GLU A 283 5.99 21.90 4.99
CA GLU A 283 6.36 22.40 6.31
C GLU A 283 7.85 22.13 6.60
N ALA A 284 8.31 20.90 6.34
CA ALA A 284 9.70 20.49 6.50
C ALA A 284 10.66 21.17 5.52
N MET A 285 10.21 21.54 4.32
CA MET A 285 11.01 22.24 3.33
C MET A 285 11.19 23.74 3.66
N ALA A 286 10.12 24.43 4.04
CA ALA A 286 10.10 25.89 4.05
C ALA A 286 10.09 26.53 5.44
N TRP A 287 9.42 25.93 6.42
CA TRP A 287 9.18 26.58 7.72
C TRP A 287 9.98 25.96 8.89
N ARG A 288 10.38 24.69 8.79
CA ARG A 288 11.08 24.04 9.91
C ARG A 288 12.53 24.46 10.06
N ARG A 289 12.90 24.73 11.32
CA ARG A 289 14.28 25.08 11.73
C ARG A 289 14.94 24.02 12.61
N ASP A 290 14.17 23.08 13.12
CA ASP A 290 14.65 21.97 13.94
C ASP A 290 15.37 20.89 13.11
N GLN A 291 15.93 19.87 13.78
CA GLN A 291 16.72 18.81 13.16
C GLN A 291 15.92 17.89 12.23
N GLY A 292 14.60 17.87 12.31
CA GLY A 292 13.77 17.05 11.43
C GLY A 292 13.27 17.75 10.17
N LYS A 293 13.77 18.96 9.88
CA LYS A 293 13.56 19.64 8.59
C LYS A 293 14.11 18.83 7.43
N LEU A 294 13.61 19.06 6.23
CA LEU A 294 14.13 18.39 5.03
C LEU A 294 15.55 18.92 4.70
N PRO A 295 16.54 18.04 4.43
CA PRO A 295 17.88 18.47 4.05
C PRO A 295 17.88 19.35 2.81
N LEU A 296 18.56 20.49 2.89
CA LEU A 296 18.59 21.49 1.80
C LEU A 296 19.05 20.89 0.47
N LYS A 297 20.01 19.95 0.50
CA LYS A 297 20.49 19.24 -0.68
C LYS A 297 19.36 18.50 -1.40
N ILE A 298 18.47 17.81 -0.66
CA ILE A 298 17.32 17.11 -1.24
C ILE A 298 16.35 18.13 -1.83
N THR A 299 16.03 19.20 -1.09
CA THR A 299 15.15 20.27 -1.57
C THR A 299 15.63 20.86 -2.90
N VAL A 300 16.91 21.23 -3.00
CA VAL A 300 17.48 21.83 -4.21
C VAL A 300 17.43 20.86 -5.39
N ILE A 301 17.83 19.60 -5.20
CA ILE A 301 17.80 18.60 -6.27
C ILE A 301 16.35 18.34 -6.71
N SER A 302 15.39 18.24 -5.78
CA SER A 302 13.98 18.06 -6.10
C SER A 302 13.39 19.24 -6.88
N VAL A 303 13.78 20.48 -6.59
CA VAL A 303 13.35 21.66 -7.37
C VAL A 303 13.90 21.57 -8.80
N VAL A 304 15.18 21.24 -8.97
CA VAL A 304 15.80 21.09 -10.30
C VAL A 304 15.14 19.95 -11.08
N LEU A 305 14.88 18.81 -10.45
CA LEU A 305 14.19 17.68 -11.07
C LEU A 305 12.75 18.01 -11.43
N ALA A 306 12.01 18.69 -10.55
CA ALA A 306 10.64 19.13 -10.83
C ALA A 306 10.60 20.08 -12.03
N TRP A 307 11.55 21.02 -12.10
CA TRP A 307 11.70 21.93 -13.24
C TRP A 307 12.06 21.17 -14.52
N ALA A 308 13.02 20.26 -14.48
CA ALA A 308 13.41 19.46 -15.65
C ALA A 308 12.23 18.62 -16.17
N LEU A 309 11.50 17.94 -15.28
CA LEU A 309 10.30 17.17 -15.63
C LEU A 309 9.23 18.06 -16.26
N TYR A 310 8.98 19.24 -15.68
CA TYR A 310 8.04 20.22 -16.23
C TYR A 310 8.47 20.74 -17.62
N SER A 311 9.74 21.07 -17.80
CA SER A 311 10.25 21.53 -19.09
C SER A 311 10.17 20.45 -20.15
N THR A 312 10.53 19.20 -19.83
CA THR A 312 10.43 18.08 -20.78
C THR A 312 8.98 17.76 -21.17
N SER A 313 8.03 17.82 -20.23
CA SER A 313 6.62 17.59 -20.55
C SER A 313 6.06 18.72 -21.42
N SER A 314 6.45 19.98 -21.16
CA SER A 314 6.07 21.12 -21.99
C SER A 314 6.68 21.10 -23.41
N MET A 315 7.71 20.28 -23.67
CA MET A 315 8.27 20.09 -25.01
C MET A 315 7.65 18.91 -25.76
N ALA A 316 6.99 17.99 -25.04
CA ALA A 316 6.37 16.80 -25.61
C ALA A 316 4.93 17.02 -26.08
N PHE A 317 4.33 18.17 -25.74
CA PHE A 317 2.97 18.60 -26.08
C PHE A 317 3.00 20.05 -26.58
#